data_AF-A0A0E4CTW9-F1
#
_entry.id   AF-A0A0E4CTW9-F1
#
_cell.length_a   1.000
_cell.length_b   1.000
_cell.length_c   1.000
_cell.angle_alpha   90.00
_cell.angle_beta   90.00
_cell.angle_gamma   90.00
#
_symmetry.space_group_name_H-M   'P 1'
#
loop_
_entity.id
_entity.type
_entity.pdbx_description
1 polymer ?
#
loop_
_entity_poly.entity_id
_entity_poly.type
_entity_poly.pdbx_seq_one_letter_code
_entity_poly.pdbx_strand_id
1 'polypeptide(L)'
;MNEIFNFNGQKVRTLTINNEPYFVGKDVADILGYQNPQKAIRDHVDFDDKLTEQIVQSGQNREMIIINESGLYSLILSSKLPQAKEFKRWVTSEVLPQIRKQGAYVPENLSDEAFIALFTGQKKLKQKQLELAQDVDYLKNEQPIHPSFSQALLKKRKARVVACLGGIDSPAYADKIFAQSVFREAEMDFKDYFNVNRYDSLPKKHSDAALRYWMNWEPSSNTKMRIRTLNQQIDLFQEE
;
A
#
# COMPACT_ATOMS: atom_id res chain seq x y z
N MET A 1 -31.58 -1.52 10.85
CA MET A 1 -32.30 -2.80 10.94
C MET A 1 -32.03 -3.31 12.35
N ASN A 2 -33.04 -3.46 13.22
CA ASN A 2 -32.81 -3.88 14.60
C ASN A 2 -32.81 -5.40 14.64
N GLU A 3 -31.65 -6.01 14.88
CA GLU A 3 -31.57 -7.45 15.09
C GLU A 3 -31.91 -7.79 16.55
N ILE A 4 -32.56 -8.93 16.77
CA ILE A 4 -32.89 -9.41 18.12
C ILE A 4 -31.87 -10.48 18.47
N PHE A 5 -30.95 -10.17 19.38
CA PHE A 5 -30.02 -11.16 19.92
C PHE A 5 -30.75 -12.03 20.94
N ASN A 6 -30.56 -13.36 20.92
CA ASN A 6 -31.28 -14.29 21.78
C ASN A 6 -30.29 -15.05 22.67
N PHE A 7 -30.39 -14.87 23.98
CA PHE A 7 -29.59 -15.57 24.98
C PHE A 7 -30.51 -16.38 25.89
N ASN A 8 -30.38 -17.72 25.86
CA ASN A 8 -31.23 -18.64 26.66
C ASN A 8 -32.75 -18.41 26.50
N GLY A 9 -33.20 -18.05 25.30
CA GLY A 9 -34.62 -17.75 25.01
C GLY A 9 -35.06 -16.33 25.39
N GLN A 10 -34.17 -15.51 25.95
CA GLN A 10 -34.42 -14.12 26.30
C GLN A 10 -33.90 -13.17 25.21
N LYS A 11 -34.78 -12.29 24.75
CA LYS A 11 -34.53 -11.36 23.64
C LYS A 11 -33.85 -10.09 24.14
N VAL A 12 -32.68 -9.77 23.59
CA VAL A 12 -31.99 -8.48 23.74
C VAL A 12 -32.23 -7.65 22.49
N ARG A 13 -32.71 -6.42 22.68
CA ARG A 13 -32.83 -5.46 21.58
C ARG A 13 -31.44 -4.93 21.22
N THR A 14 -31.15 -4.90 19.91
CA THR A 14 -29.88 -4.36 19.39
C THR A 14 -30.11 -3.27 18.35
N LEU A 15 -29.10 -2.42 18.21
CA LEU A 15 -28.98 -1.36 17.22
C LEU A 15 -27.62 -1.48 16.55
N THR A 16 -27.55 -1.20 15.25
CA THR A 16 -26.26 -1.11 14.54
C THR A 16 -25.90 0.35 14.37
N ILE A 17 -24.79 0.78 14.97
CA ILE A 17 -24.26 2.14 14.88
C ILE A 17 -22.84 2.03 14.35
N ASN A 18 -22.52 2.76 13.26
CA ASN A 18 -21.20 2.70 12.61
C ASN A 18 -20.72 1.27 12.27
N ASN A 19 -21.65 0.39 11.90
CA ASN A 19 -21.39 -1.02 11.61
C ASN A 19 -20.94 -1.86 12.84
N GLU A 20 -21.12 -1.34 14.05
CA GLU A 20 -20.91 -2.05 15.31
C GLU A 20 -22.24 -2.31 16.03
N PRO A 21 -22.37 -3.45 16.72
CA PRO A 21 -23.57 -3.78 17.49
C PRO A 21 -23.59 -3.03 18.83
N TYR A 22 -24.72 -2.40 19.11
CA TYR A 22 -25.07 -1.84 20.40
C TYR A 22 -26.26 -2.58 20.98
N PHE A 23 -26.26 -2.79 22.29
CA PHE A 23 -27.26 -3.57 23.02
C PHE A 23 -28.03 -2.65 23.96
N VAL A 24 -29.33 -2.83 24.09
CA VAL A 24 -30.10 -2.10 25.13
C VAL A 24 -29.62 -2.60 26.50
N GLY A 25 -28.92 -1.74 27.24
CA GLY A 25 -28.25 -2.13 28.48
C GLY A 25 -29.22 -2.61 29.55
N LYS A 26 -30.46 -2.09 29.55
CA LYS A 26 -31.52 -2.55 30.45
C LYS A 26 -31.84 -4.02 30.23
N ASP A 27 -32.05 -4.43 28.98
CA ASP A 27 -32.41 -5.81 28.63
C ASP A 27 -31.29 -6.76 29.08
N VAL A 28 -30.04 -6.37 28.81
CA VAL A 28 -28.85 -7.13 29.23
C VAL A 28 -28.83 -7.28 30.76
N ALA A 29 -28.97 -6.19 31.50
CA ALA A 29 -28.91 -6.24 32.96
C ALA A 29 -30.08 -7.01 33.59
N ASP A 30 -31.29 -6.92 33.01
CA ASP A 30 -32.46 -7.72 33.41
C ASP A 30 -32.19 -9.22 33.21
N ILE A 31 -31.67 -9.62 32.04
CA ILE A 31 -31.35 -11.03 31.72
C ILE A 31 -30.28 -11.59 32.65
N LEU A 32 -29.27 -10.78 32.97
CA LEU A 32 -28.23 -11.16 33.92
C LEU A 32 -28.76 -11.30 35.36
N GLY A 33 -29.94 -10.75 35.66
CA GLY A 33 -30.63 -10.85 36.94
C GLY A 33 -30.36 -9.68 37.90
N TYR A 34 -29.88 -8.54 37.42
CA TYR A 34 -29.65 -7.37 38.27
C TYR A 34 -30.98 -6.82 38.78
N GLN A 35 -31.12 -6.67 40.10
CA GLN A 35 -32.34 -6.09 40.70
C GLN A 35 -32.60 -4.65 40.27
N ASN A 36 -31.55 -3.88 39.99
CA ASN A 36 -31.65 -2.51 39.50
C ASN A 36 -30.75 -2.34 38.27
N PRO A 37 -31.31 -2.52 37.05
CA PRO A 37 -30.59 -2.40 35.79
C PRO A 37 -29.87 -1.07 35.61
N GLN A 38 -30.54 0.05 35.95
CA GLN A 38 -29.96 1.39 35.79
C GLN A 38 -28.73 1.57 36.70
N LYS A 39 -28.82 1.10 37.95
CA LYS A 39 -27.68 1.10 38.87
C LYS A 39 -26.55 0.21 38.35
N ALA A 40 -26.87 -0.99 37.86
CA ALA A 40 -25.86 -1.92 37.32
C ALA A 40 -25.09 -1.31 36.14
N ILE A 41 -25.81 -0.72 35.18
CA ILE A 41 -25.19 -0.04 34.03
C ILE A 41 -24.34 1.14 34.48
N ARG A 42 -24.83 1.94 35.44
CA ARG A 42 -24.08 3.09 35.96
C ARG A 42 -22.80 2.66 36.68
N ASP A 43 -22.86 1.61 37.49
CA ASP A 43 -21.77 1.19 38.37
C ASP A 43 -20.74 0.30 37.65
N HIS A 44 -21.08 -0.32 36.50
CA HIS A 44 -20.26 -1.33 35.82
C HIS A 44 -19.98 -1.06 34.34
N VAL A 45 -20.54 0.00 33.75
CA VAL A 45 -20.25 0.39 32.36
C VAL A 45 -19.65 1.77 32.33
N ASP A 46 -18.48 1.89 31.71
CA ASP A 46 -17.78 3.15 31.54
C ASP A 46 -18.57 4.14 30.69
N PHE A 47 -18.22 5.42 30.79
CA PHE A 47 -18.93 6.47 30.05
C PHE A 47 -18.79 6.30 28.54
N ASP A 48 -17.59 5.93 28.08
CA ASP A 48 -17.28 5.77 26.65
C ASP A 48 -17.98 4.55 26.02
N ASP A 49 -18.43 3.61 26.86
CA ASP A 49 -19.06 2.36 26.43
C ASP A 49 -20.59 2.41 26.42
N LYS A 50 -21.19 3.58 26.72
CA LYS A 50 -22.65 3.76 26.77
C LYS A 50 -23.11 5.03 26.07
N LEU A 51 -24.25 4.93 25.38
CA LEU A 51 -24.93 6.04 24.73
C LEU A 51 -26.39 6.08 25.18
N THR A 52 -27.02 7.25 25.04
CA THR A 52 -28.47 7.39 25.24
C THR A 52 -29.12 7.59 23.89
N GLU A 53 -30.00 6.67 23.51
CA GLU A 53 -30.68 6.70 22.21
C GLU A 53 -32.20 6.64 22.39
N GLN A 54 -32.92 7.31 21.50
CA GLN A 54 -34.38 7.23 21.44
C GLN A 54 -34.81 6.00 20.66
N ILE A 55 -35.48 5.08 21.36
CA ILE A 55 -36.01 3.86 20.76
C ILE A 55 -37.54 3.96 20.75
N VAL A 56 -38.13 3.79 19.56
CA VAL A 56 -39.58 3.73 19.39
C VAL A 56 -40.09 2.38 19.88
N GLN A 57 -40.95 2.39 20.89
CA GLN A 57 -41.59 1.20 21.44
C GLN A 57 -43.10 1.40 21.46
N SER A 58 -43.84 0.57 20.70
CA SER A 58 -45.31 0.61 20.64
C SER A 58 -45.89 2.01 20.37
N GLY A 59 -45.25 2.78 19.50
CA GLY A 59 -45.66 4.15 19.15
C GLY A 59 -45.22 5.24 20.14
N GLN A 60 -44.48 4.90 21.20
CA GLN A 60 -43.90 5.86 22.14
C GLN A 60 -42.38 5.94 21.98
N ASN A 61 -41.84 7.16 21.93
CA ASN A 61 -40.40 7.39 21.98
C ASN A 61 -39.93 7.29 23.43
N ARG A 62 -38.97 6.41 23.69
CA ARG A 62 -38.33 6.29 25.01
C ARG A 62 -36.82 6.40 24.88
N GLU A 63 -36.23 7.24 25.70
CA GLU A 63 -34.78 7.29 25.87
C GLU A 63 -34.32 6.05 26.63
N MET A 64 -33.39 5.30 26.03
CA MET A 64 -32.81 4.11 26.62
C MET A 64 -31.29 4.18 26.52
N ILE A 65 -30.63 3.64 27.55
CA ILE A 65 -29.18 3.48 27.54
C ILE A 65 -28.86 2.25 26.70
N ILE A 66 -28.03 2.45 25.69
CA ILE A 66 -27.44 1.40 24.88
C ILE A 66 -25.97 1.30 25.22
N ILE A 67 -25.42 0.09 25.12
CA ILE A 67 -24.03 -0.20 25.45
C ILE A 67 -23.36 -0.90 24.26
N ASN A 68 -22.10 -0.59 24.00
CA ASN A 68 -21.32 -1.31 23.00
C ASN A 68 -20.90 -2.69 23.55
N GLU A 69 -20.13 -3.44 22.77
CA GLU A 69 -19.65 -4.78 23.16
C GLU A 69 -18.75 -4.74 24.41
N SER A 70 -17.91 -3.70 24.56
CA SER A 70 -17.05 -3.49 25.74
C SER A 70 -17.89 -3.29 27.01
N GLY A 71 -18.94 -2.47 26.95
CA GLY A 71 -19.86 -2.25 28.07
C GLY A 71 -20.67 -3.50 28.42
N LEU A 72 -21.07 -4.28 27.42
CA LEU A 72 -21.69 -5.59 27.62
C LEU A 72 -20.77 -6.52 28.41
N TYR A 73 -19.50 -6.65 28.01
CA TYR A 73 -18.53 -7.47 28.71
C TYR A 73 -18.27 -6.97 30.13
N SER A 74 -18.19 -5.66 30.32
CA SER A 74 -18.00 -5.06 31.64
C SER A 74 -19.13 -5.43 32.62
N LEU A 75 -20.39 -5.45 32.17
CA LEU A 75 -21.53 -5.91 32.96
C LEU A 75 -21.44 -7.40 33.32
N ILE A 76 -21.07 -8.24 32.36
CA ILE A 76 -21.01 -9.69 32.56
C ILE A 76 -19.85 -10.05 33.50
N LEU A 77 -18.67 -9.47 33.28
CA LEU A 77 -17.47 -9.75 34.05
C LEU A 77 -17.55 -9.22 35.49
N SER A 78 -18.26 -8.10 35.70
CA SER A 78 -18.50 -7.51 37.03
C SER A 78 -19.62 -8.22 37.80
N SER A 79 -20.50 -8.94 37.11
CA SER A 79 -21.63 -9.62 37.75
C SER A 79 -21.18 -10.79 38.63
N LYS A 80 -21.86 -10.94 39.78
CA LYS A 80 -21.73 -12.10 40.69
C LYS A 80 -22.88 -13.09 40.52
N LEU A 81 -23.80 -12.84 39.59
CA LEU A 81 -25.04 -13.59 39.42
C LEU A 81 -24.79 -14.93 38.71
N PRO A 82 -25.60 -15.96 38.98
CA PRO A 82 -25.42 -17.29 38.39
C PRO A 82 -25.40 -17.28 36.85
N GLN A 83 -26.27 -16.52 36.19
CA GLN A 83 -26.30 -16.43 34.71
C GLN A 83 -24.99 -15.89 34.12
N ALA A 84 -24.34 -14.94 34.80
CA ALA A 84 -23.09 -14.36 34.34
C ALA A 84 -21.87 -15.26 34.60
N LYS A 85 -21.93 -16.11 35.63
CA LYS A 85 -20.81 -16.99 36.03
C LYS A 85 -20.45 -18.00 34.94
N GLU A 86 -21.44 -18.54 34.24
CA GLU A 86 -21.21 -19.52 33.17
C GLU A 86 -20.43 -18.90 32.01
N PHE A 87 -20.92 -17.79 31.47
CA PHE A 87 -20.23 -17.05 30.40
C PHE A 87 -18.82 -16.60 30.84
N LYS A 88 -18.71 -16.01 32.03
CA LYS A 88 -17.41 -15.60 32.59
C LYS A 88 -16.43 -16.77 32.70
N ARG A 89 -16.90 -17.94 33.15
CA ARG A 89 -16.06 -19.13 33.28
C ARG A 89 -15.61 -19.66 31.93
N TRP A 90 -16.52 -19.72 30.96
CA TRP A 90 -16.21 -20.11 29.58
C TRP A 90 -15.13 -19.19 28.97
N VAL A 91 -15.32 -17.87 29.01
CA VAL A 91 -14.34 -16.90 28.49
C VAL A 91 -12.97 -17.06 29.18
N THR A 92 -12.94 -17.16 30.51
CA THR A 92 -11.68 -17.18 31.27
C THR A 92 -10.96 -18.53 31.27
N SER A 93 -11.68 -19.63 31.08
CA SER A 93 -11.12 -20.99 31.16
C SER A 93 -10.84 -21.60 29.78
N GLU A 94 -11.53 -21.15 28.74
CA GLU A 94 -11.42 -21.70 27.38
C GLU A 94 -10.93 -20.65 26.38
N VAL A 95 -11.70 -19.58 26.16
CA VAL A 95 -11.43 -18.59 25.11
C VAL A 95 -10.10 -17.89 25.31
N LEU A 96 -9.88 -17.26 26.47
CA LEU A 96 -8.64 -16.52 26.74
C LEU A 96 -7.41 -17.44 26.77
N PRO A 97 -7.43 -18.63 27.41
CA PRO A 97 -6.32 -19.56 27.34
C PRO A 97 -6.02 -20.07 25.92
N GLN A 98 -7.02 -20.31 25.09
CA GLN A 98 -6.83 -20.71 23.69
C GLN A 98 -6.16 -19.58 22.89
N ILE A 99 -6.68 -18.35 22.97
CA ILE A 99 -6.07 -17.18 22.31
C ILE A 99 -4.62 -16.99 22.79
N ARG A 100 -4.35 -17.09 24.10
CA ARG A 100 -2.99 -16.94 24.64
C ARG A 100 -2.02 -18.01 24.12
N LYS A 101 -2.48 -19.26 23.96
CA LYS A 101 -1.62 -20.39 23.54
C LYS A 101 -1.46 -20.48 22.02
N GLN A 102 -2.53 -20.21 21.28
CA GLN A 102 -2.63 -20.49 19.84
C GLN A 102 -2.66 -19.21 18.99
N GLY A 103 -2.83 -18.04 19.60
CA GLY A 103 -2.99 -16.76 18.91
C GLY A 103 -4.40 -16.50 18.38
N ALA A 104 -5.32 -17.46 18.52
CA ALA A 104 -6.71 -17.35 18.05
C ALA A 104 -7.66 -18.23 18.90
N TYR A 105 -8.95 -17.91 18.86
CA TYR A 105 -10.03 -18.79 19.31
C TYR A 105 -10.63 -19.49 18.10
N VAL A 106 -10.68 -20.82 18.13
CA VAL A 106 -11.27 -21.64 17.08
C VAL A 106 -12.43 -22.42 17.72
N PRO A 107 -13.68 -22.12 17.38
CA PRO A 107 -14.83 -22.84 17.93
C PRO A 107 -14.75 -24.34 17.57
N GLU A 108 -15.06 -25.23 18.52
CA GLU A 108 -15.05 -26.69 18.26
C GLU A 108 -16.08 -27.13 17.21
N ASN A 109 -17.12 -26.32 16.99
CA ASN A 109 -18.18 -26.54 16.01
C ASN A 109 -17.88 -25.89 14.64
N LEU A 110 -16.69 -25.34 14.43
CA LEU A 110 -16.26 -24.91 13.11
C LEU A 110 -15.96 -26.14 12.26
N SER A 111 -16.58 -26.26 11.08
CA SER A 111 -16.30 -27.41 10.21
C SER A 111 -14.83 -27.39 9.76
N ASP A 112 -14.24 -28.58 9.62
CA ASP A 112 -12.88 -28.74 9.09
C ASP A 112 -12.72 -28.03 7.74
N GLU A 113 -13.78 -28.03 6.91
CA GLU A 113 -13.83 -27.31 5.64
C GLU A 113 -13.72 -25.79 5.81
N ALA A 114 -14.45 -25.19 6.75
CA ALA A 114 -14.39 -23.77 7.02
C ALA A 114 -13.02 -23.36 7.57
N PHE A 115 -12.43 -24.20 8.42
CA PHE A 115 -11.07 -23.99 8.94
C PHE A 115 -10.03 -24.03 7.82
N ILE A 116 -10.06 -25.07 6.98
CA ILE A 116 -9.16 -25.19 5.82
C ILE A 116 -9.37 -24.02 4.87
N ALA A 117 -10.61 -23.60 4.61
CA ALA A 117 -10.92 -22.46 3.73
C ALA A 117 -10.33 -21.15 4.26
N LEU A 118 -10.42 -20.89 5.58
CA LEU A 118 -9.86 -19.67 6.19
C LEU A 118 -8.34 -19.63 6.06
N PHE A 119 -7.66 -20.72 6.41
CA PHE A 119 -6.19 -20.81 6.34
C PHE A 119 -5.67 -20.75 4.90
N THR A 120 -6.31 -21.48 3.99
CA THR A 120 -5.95 -21.44 2.55
C THR A 120 -6.21 -20.06 1.94
N GLY A 121 -7.30 -19.40 2.34
CA GLY A 121 -7.62 -18.02 1.97
C GLY A 121 -6.53 -17.03 2.43
N GLN A 122 -6.14 -17.08 3.71
CA GLN A 122 -5.05 -16.25 4.23
C GLN A 122 -3.72 -16.51 3.51
N LYS A 123 -3.37 -17.77 3.28
CA LYS A 123 -2.14 -18.14 2.56
C LYS A 123 -2.14 -17.57 1.15
N LYS A 124 -3.24 -17.72 0.40
CA LYS A 124 -3.40 -17.15 -0.95
C LYS A 124 -3.33 -15.62 -0.95
N LEU A 125 -3.93 -14.95 0.04
CA LEU A 125 -3.85 -13.50 0.18
C LEU A 125 -2.41 -13.02 0.38
N LYS A 126 -1.65 -13.64 1.30
CA LYS A 126 -0.24 -13.31 1.52
C LYS A 126 0.59 -13.55 0.25
N GLN A 127 0.33 -14.62 -0.47
CA GLN A 127 1.03 -14.91 -1.71
C GLN A 127 0.75 -13.85 -2.79
N LYS A 128 -0.52 -13.47 -2.98
CA LYS A 128 -0.89 -12.38 -3.88
C LYS A 128 -0.29 -11.03 -3.47
N GLN A 129 -0.20 -10.74 -2.17
CA GLN A 129 0.45 -9.53 -1.68
C GLN A 129 1.94 -9.50 -2.01
N LEU A 130 2.62 -10.65 -1.92
CA LEU A 130 4.03 -10.77 -2.29
C LEU A 130 4.23 -10.57 -3.79
N GLU A 131 3.41 -11.23 -4.62
CA GLU A 131 3.42 -11.07 -6.08
C GLU A 131 3.19 -9.61 -6.47
N LEU A 132 2.18 -8.97 -5.89
CA LEU A 132 1.89 -7.55 -6.13
C LEU A 132 3.05 -6.64 -5.73
N ALA A 133 3.73 -6.94 -4.61
CA ALA A 133 4.89 -6.16 -4.17
C ALA A 133 6.04 -6.27 -5.18
N GLN A 134 6.27 -7.45 -5.76
CA GLN A 134 7.27 -7.66 -6.81
C GLN A 134 6.90 -6.91 -8.09
N ASP A 135 5.65 -6.99 -8.54
CA ASP A 135 5.18 -6.26 -9.72
C ASP A 135 5.35 -4.74 -9.56
N VAL A 136 5.01 -4.20 -8.38
CA VAL A 136 5.19 -2.78 -8.07
C VAL A 136 6.66 -2.40 -8.08
N ASP A 137 7.55 -3.24 -7.56
CA ASP A 137 8.98 -3.00 -7.59
C ASP A 137 9.52 -2.97 -9.03
N TYR A 138 9.16 -3.97 -9.85
CA TYR A 138 9.49 -4.00 -11.28
C TYR A 138 9.02 -2.73 -12.00
N LEU A 139 7.76 -2.33 -11.79
CA LEU A 139 7.17 -1.13 -12.40
C LEU A 139 7.90 0.16 -12.01
N LYS A 140 8.36 0.26 -10.76
CA LYS A 140 9.08 1.44 -10.27
C LYS A 140 10.54 1.46 -10.72
N ASN A 141 11.20 0.31 -10.70
CA ASN A 141 12.66 0.25 -10.68
C ASN A 141 13.29 -0.31 -11.96
N GLU A 142 12.61 -1.22 -12.65
CA GLU A 142 13.18 -2.01 -13.74
C GLU A 142 12.44 -1.82 -15.06
N GLN A 143 11.22 -1.28 -15.03
CA GLN A 143 10.42 -1.06 -16.22
C GLN A 143 11.22 -0.27 -17.27
N PRO A 144 11.42 -0.82 -18.47
CA PRO A 144 12.13 -0.12 -19.53
C PRO A 144 11.36 1.11 -20.02
N ILE A 145 12.08 2.09 -20.56
CA ILE A 145 11.47 3.24 -21.21
C ILE A 145 10.66 2.82 -22.44
N HIS A 146 9.64 3.61 -22.76
CA HIS A 146 8.88 3.40 -23.98
C HIS A 146 9.74 3.67 -25.24
N PRO A 147 9.56 2.94 -26.35
CA PRO A 147 10.34 3.13 -27.58
C PRO A 147 10.38 4.57 -28.12
N SER A 148 9.28 5.32 -27.98
CA SER A 148 9.25 6.74 -28.39
C SER A 148 10.24 7.61 -27.62
N PHE A 149 10.43 7.34 -26.32
CA PHE A 149 11.41 8.04 -25.50
C PHE A 149 12.83 7.66 -25.90
N SER A 150 13.07 6.38 -26.21
CA SER A 150 14.35 5.89 -26.74
C SER A 150 14.74 6.62 -28.04
N GLN A 151 13.78 6.80 -28.96
CA GLN A 151 13.98 7.60 -30.17
C GLN A 151 14.31 9.07 -29.86
N ALA A 152 13.63 9.66 -28.87
CA ALA A 152 13.93 11.03 -28.43
C ALA A 152 15.35 11.16 -27.86
N LEU A 153 15.84 10.19 -27.09
CA LEU A 153 17.23 10.14 -26.61
C LEU A 153 18.22 10.05 -27.76
N LEU A 154 17.97 9.20 -28.76
CA LEU A 154 18.83 9.11 -29.95
C LEU A 154 18.88 10.43 -30.72
N LYS A 155 17.77 11.16 -30.82
CA LYS A 155 17.73 12.50 -31.42
C LYS A 155 18.55 13.51 -30.60
N LYS A 156 18.46 13.47 -29.27
CA LYS A 156 19.26 14.32 -28.37
C LYS A 156 20.75 14.01 -28.46
N ARG A 157 21.14 12.73 -28.45
CA ARG A 157 22.51 12.27 -28.72
C ARG A 157 23.01 12.86 -30.03
N LYS A 158 22.25 12.71 -31.11
CA LYS A 158 22.66 13.20 -32.42
C LYS A 158 22.94 14.70 -32.39
N ALA A 159 22.01 15.48 -31.86
CA ALA A 159 22.16 16.92 -31.76
C ALA A 159 23.39 17.31 -30.92
N ARG A 160 23.63 16.63 -29.79
CA ARG A 160 24.77 16.92 -28.92
C ARG A 160 26.11 16.59 -29.58
N VAL A 161 26.24 15.43 -30.21
CA VAL A 161 27.48 15.02 -30.88
C VAL A 161 27.81 15.97 -32.02
N VAL A 162 26.81 16.34 -32.84
CA VAL A 162 26.99 17.32 -33.92
C VAL A 162 27.44 18.68 -33.38
N ALA A 163 26.86 19.15 -32.27
CA ALA A 163 27.31 20.38 -31.63
C ALA A 163 28.76 20.29 -31.16
N CYS A 164 29.18 19.16 -30.59
CA CYS A 164 30.57 18.95 -30.16
C CYS A 164 31.57 18.92 -31.32
N LEU A 165 31.15 18.39 -32.49
CA LEU A 165 31.96 18.40 -33.71
C LEU A 165 32.10 19.80 -34.33
N GLY A 166 31.26 20.76 -33.94
CA GLY A 166 31.27 22.13 -34.45
C GLY A 166 30.11 22.45 -35.41
N GLY A 167 29.12 21.57 -35.54
CA GLY A 167 27.97 21.75 -36.43
C GLY A 167 27.99 20.81 -37.65
N ILE A 168 26.89 20.81 -38.42
CA ILE A 168 26.72 19.94 -39.60
C ILE A 168 27.69 20.34 -40.73
N ASP A 169 28.04 21.61 -40.82
CA ASP A 169 28.93 22.14 -41.85
C ASP A 169 30.41 22.14 -41.40
N SER A 170 30.70 21.60 -40.21
CA SER A 170 32.07 21.57 -39.69
C SER A 170 32.94 20.57 -40.45
N PRO A 171 34.24 20.89 -40.66
CA PRO A 171 35.19 19.95 -41.26
C PRO A 171 35.28 18.62 -40.51
N ALA A 172 35.22 18.66 -39.17
CA ALA A 172 35.21 17.46 -38.34
C ALA A 172 33.97 16.59 -38.55
N TYR A 173 32.80 17.18 -38.87
CA TYR A 173 31.60 16.41 -39.22
C TYR A 173 31.64 15.89 -40.67
N ALA A 174 32.27 16.62 -41.59
CA ALA A 174 32.43 16.20 -42.98
C ALA A 174 33.31 14.95 -43.14
N ASP A 175 34.32 14.77 -42.26
CA ASP A 175 35.06 13.52 -42.15
C ASP A 175 34.16 12.40 -41.58
N LYS A 176 33.58 11.60 -42.47
CA LYS A 176 32.62 10.54 -42.10
C LYS A 176 33.22 9.48 -41.17
N ILE A 177 34.49 9.13 -41.34
CA ILE A 177 35.13 8.07 -40.54
C ILE A 177 35.33 8.58 -39.12
N PHE A 178 35.86 9.80 -39.00
CA PHE A 178 36.07 10.43 -37.71
C PHE A 178 34.74 10.75 -37.01
N ALA A 179 33.78 11.37 -37.70
CA ALA A 179 32.47 11.66 -37.12
C ALA A 179 31.79 10.38 -36.58
N GLN A 180 31.83 9.28 -37.35
CA GLN A 180 31.30 7.99 -36.90
C GLN A 180 31.98 7.46 -35.64
N SER A 181 33.29 7.65 -35.48
CA SER A 181 33.99 7.24 -34.25
C SER A 181 33.53 8.04 -33.04
N VAL A 182 33.27 9.35 -33.19
CA VAL A 182 32.72 10.19 -32.11
C VAL A 182 31.28 9.80 -31.75
N PHE A 183 30.44 9.46 -32.73
CA PHE A 183 29.11 8.91 -32.45
C PHE A 183 29.17 7.58 -31.70
N ARG A 184 30.14 6.73 -32.03
CA ARG A 184 30.36 5.45 -31.35
C ARG A 184 30.86 5.64 -29.93
N GLU A 185 31.80 6.56 -29.71
CA GLU A 185 32.29 6.95 -28.39
C GLU A 185 31.12 7.40 -27.50
N ALA A 186 30.31 8.35 -27.98
CA ALA A 186 29.11 8.80 -27.28
C ALA A 186 28.15 7.65 -26.94
N GLU A 187 27.93 6.73 -27.88
CA GLU A 187 27.06 5.58 -27.64
C GLU A 187 27.59 4.65 -26.55
N MET A 188 28.88 4.36 -26.56
CA MET A 188 29.53 3.51 -25.55
C MET A 188 29.48 4.18 -24.17
N ASP A 189 29.86 5.46 -24.08
CA ASP A 189 29.86 6.19 -22.81
C ASP A 189 28.48 6.20 -22.14
N PHE A 190 27.41 6.38 -22.93
CA PHE A 190 26.04 6.36 -22.42
C PHE A 190 25.66 4.97 -21.90
N LYS A 191 25.97 3.93 -22.67
CA LYS A 191 25.67 2.54 -22.32
C LYS A 191 26.41 2.12 -21.06
N ASP A 192 27.67 2.51 -20.93
CA ASP A 192 28.49 2.23 -19.76
C ASP A 192 28.00 3.00 -18.54
N TYR A 193 27.69 4.30 -18.68
CA TYR A 193 27.19 5.13 -17.57
C TYR A 193 25.87 4.62 -16.98
N PHE A 194 24.94 4.20 -17.83
CA PHE A 194 23.63 3.68 -17.39
C PHE A 194 23.61 2.16 -17.21
N ASN A 195 24.72 1.46 -17.51
CA ASN A 195 24.83 0.00 -17.52
C ASN A 195 23.72 -0.67 -18.34
N VAL A 196 23.56 -0.26 -19.60
CA VAL A 196 22.53 -0.76 -20.52
C VAL A 196 23.12 -1.20 -21.85
N ASN A 197 22.63 -2.32 -22.37
CA ASN A 197 23.05 -2.79 -23.71
C ASN A 197 22.40 -1.98 -24.84
N ARG A 198 21.20 -1.44 -24.59
CA ARG A 198 20.41 -0.69 -25.56
C ARG A 198 19.68 0.48 -24.90
N TYR A 199 19.34 1.49 -25.69
CA TYR A 199 18.62 2.66 -25.17
C TYR A 199 17.22 2.30 -24.68
N ASP A 200 16.52 1.42 -25.39
CA ASP A 200 15.18 0.94 -25.02
C ASP A 200 15.19 0.07 -23.75
N SER A 201 16.33 -0.51 -23.37
CA SER A 201 16.47 -1.20 -22.07
C SER A 201 16.72 -0.27 -20.89
N LEU A 202 16.80 1.05 -21.10
CA LEU A 202 16.99 2.00 -20.01
C LEU A 202 15.79 1.95 -19.04
N PRO A 203 16.01 1.74 -17.73
CA PRO A 203 14.92 1.81 -16.77
C PRO A 203 14.28 3.20 -16.73
N LYS A 204 12.95 3.27 -16.68
CA LYS A 204 12.16 4.50 -16.71
C LYS A 204 12.57 5.49 -15.62
N LYS A 205 12.98 5.02 -14.44
CA LYS A 205 13.52 5.86 -13.35
C LYS A 205 14.71 6.73 -13.75
N HIS A 206 15.47 6.34 -14.78
CA HIS A 206 16.64 7.07 -15.27
C HIS A 206 16.32 8.03 -16.43
N SER A 207 15.05 8.21 -16.80
CA SER A 207 14.65 9.05 -17.94
C SER A 207 15.21 10.47 -17.86
N ASP A 208 15.04 11.14 -16.72
CA ASP A 208 15.51 12.51 -16.53
C ASP A 208 17.04 12.60 -16.50
N ALA A 209 17.68 11.62 -15.87
CA ALA A 209 19.14 11.53 -15.82
C ALA A 209 19.73 11.35 -17.22
N ALA A 210 19.11 10.52 -18.07
CA ALA A 210 19.54 10.30 -19.45
C ALA A 210 19.39 11.55 -20.32
N LEU A 211 18.33 12.33 -20.12
CA LEU A 211 18.19 13.62 -20.81
C LEU A 211 19.27 14.61 -20.39
N ARG A 212 19.54 14.73 -19.08
CA ARG A 212 20.60 15.60 -18.55
C ARG A 212 21.98 15.16 -19.00
N TYR A 213 22.23 13.86 -19.05
CA TYR A 213 23.47 13.30 -19.57
C TYR A 213 23.74 13.82 -20.98
N TRP A 214 22.77 13.75 -21.89
CA TRP A 214 22.96 14.26 -23.26
C TRP A 214 23.06 15.78 -23.37
N MET A 215 22.56 16.54 -22.39
CA MET A 215 22.79 17.99 -22.37
C MET A 215 24.25 18.32 -22.08
N ASN A 216 24.92 17.48 -21.28
CA ASN A 216 26.24 17.77 -20.71
C ASN A 216 27.36 16.90 -21.28
N TRP A 217 27.05 15.84 -22.03
CA TRP A 217 28.05 14.93 -22.57
C TRP A 217 29.09 15.69 -23.41
N GLU A 218 30.36 15.33 -23.27
CA GLU A 218 31.45 15.82 -24.08
C GLU A 218 32.35 14.65 -24.46
N PRO A 219 32.96 14.68 -25.67
CA PRO A 219 33.88 13.62 -26.08
C PRO A 219 35.15 13.62 -25.21
N SER A 220 35.95 12.57 -25.26
CA SER A 220 37.22 12.50 -24.55
C SER A 220 38.18 13.62 -24.95
N SER A 221 39.16 13.92 -24.08
CA SER A 221 40.15 14.97 -24.32
C SER A 221 40.89 14.81 -25.65
N ASN A 222 41.22 13.57 -26.03
CA ASN A 222 41.89 13.26 -27.30
C ASN A 222 40.98 13.57 -28.49
N THR A 223 39.72 13.14 -28.43
CA THR A 223 38.71 13.43 -29.46
C THR A 223 38.47 14.93 -29.59
N LYS A 224 38.35 15.68 -28.48
CA LYS A 224 38.24 17.15 -28.49
C LYS A 224 39.43 17.82 -29.18
N MET A 225 40.65 17.38 -28.89
CA MET A 225 41.85 17.93 -29.51
C MET A 225 41.82 17.70 -31.03
N ARG A 226 41.44 16.50 -31.46
CA ARG A 226 41.33 16.16 -32.89
C ARG A 226 40.26 16.98 -33.62
N ILE A 227 39.10 17.20 -32.99
CA ILE A 227 38.04 18.07 -33.52
C ILE A 227 38.59 19.48 -33.78
N ARG A 228 39.32 20.06 -32.82
CA ARG A 228 39.91 21.39 -32.96
C ARG A 228 40.88 21.46 -34.14
N THR A 229 41.78 20.47 -34.27
CA THR A 229 42.73 20.43 -35.39
C THR A 229 42.04 20.37 -36.75
N LEU A 230 41.03 19.51 -36.90
CA LEU A 230 40.29 19.36 -38.16
C LEU A 230 39.53 20.64 -38.52
N ASN A 231 38.89 21.28 -37.53
CA ASN A 231 38.13 22.50 -37.77
C ASN A 231 39.05 23.72 -38.04
N GLN A 232 40.26 23.77 -37.48
CA GLN A 232 41.25 24.83 -37.73
C GLN A 232 41.96 24.70 -39.08
N GLN A 233 42.06 23.50 -39.65
CA GLN A 233 42.82 23.25 -40.88
C GLN A 233 42.25 23.91 -42.14
N ILE A 234 41.04 24.48 -42.12
CA ILE A 234 40.39 25.09 -43.30
C ILE A 234 40.35 26.63 -43.26
N ASP A 235 40.47 27.27 -42.09
CA ASP A 235 40.57 28.74 -42.00
C ASP A 235 41.81 29.30 -42.73
N LEU A 236 42.84 28.49 -42.93
CA LEU A 236 44.09 28.87 -43.60
C LEU A 236 44.06 28.79 -45.14
N PHE A 237 42.99 28.27 -45.75
CA PHE A 237 42.88 28.10 -47.21
C PHE A 237 41.78 28.96 -47.84
N GLN A 238 41.15 29.87 -47.08
CA GLN A 238 40.15 30.82 -47.59
C GLN A 238 40.63 32.28 -47.59
N GLU A 239 41.91 32.55 -47.29
CA GLU A 239 42.53 33.88 -47.35
C GLU A 239 43.54 34.09 -48.51
N GLU A 240 43.58 33.20 -49.52
CA GLU A 240 44.32 33.38 -50.79
C GLU A 240 43.37 33.55 -51.97
#